data_AF-A0A2R5ELQ7-F1
#
_entry.id   AF-A0A2R5ELQ7-F1
#
_cell.length_a   1.000
_cell.length_b   1.000
_cell.length_c   1.000
_cell.angle_alpha   90.00
_cell.angle_beta   90.00
_cell.angle_gamma   90.00
#
_symmetry.space_group_name_H-M   'P 1'
#
loop_
_entity.id
_entity.type
_entity.pdbx_description
1 polymer ?
#
loop_
_entity_poly.entity_id
_entity_poly.type
_entity_poly.pdbx_seq_one_letter_code
_entity_poly.pdbx_strand_id
1 'polypeptide(L)'
;MTEIRLMFVHWERVAKNLLAQFRTYYARNMEDPWYGEFIGALSEQSAEFREWWTDHDVGCALTGSIEIVHPKVGRLQLEAHEFYRCEDQGTALTVYIPTQKNRW
;
A
#
# COMPACT_ATOMS: atom_id res chain seq x y z
N MET A 1 -4.02 -15.03 4.94
CA MET A 1 -4.02 -13.77 4.15
C MET A 1 -5.26 -12.89 4.38
N THR A 2 -6.20 -13.25 5.27
CA THR A 2 -7.52 -12.57 5.39
C THR A 2 -7.56 -11.48 6.46
N GLU A 3 -6.80 -11.61 7.55
CA GLU A 3 -6.87 -10.69 8.69
C GLU A 3 -6.49 -9.24 8.36
N ILE A 4 -5.45 -9.04 7.54
CA ILE A 4 -5.03 -7.67 7.15
C ILE A 4 -6.11 -7.01 6.30
N ARG A 5 -6.77 -7.75 5.40
CA ARG A 5 -7.86 -7.20 4.56
C ARG A 5 -9.04 -6.73 5.42
N LEU A 6 -9.39 -7.52 6.44
CA LEU A 6 -10.48 -7.20 7.36
C LEU A 6 -10.14 -6.02 8.29
N MET A 7 -8.85 -5.77 8.53
CA MET A 7 -8.40 -4.65 9.33
C MET A 7 -8.60 -3.30 8.62
N PHE A 8 -8.49 -3.22 7.29
CA PHE A 8 -8.68 -1.96 6.56
C PHE A 8 -10.13 -1.76 6.14
N VAL A 9 -10.76 -0.69 6.61
CA VAL A 9 -12.16 -0.36 6.25
C VAL A 9 -12.31 -0.07 4.76
N HIS A 10 -11.28 0.51 4.15
CA HIS A 10 -11.20 0.76 2.71
C HIS A 10 -10.07 -0.06 2.07
N TRP A 11 -10.06 -1.37 2.33
CA TRP A 11 -9.04 -2.31 1.85
C TRP A 11 -8.70 -2.15 0.36
N GLU A 12 -9.71 -2.15 -0.52
CA GLU A 12 -9.48 -2.10 -1.96
C GLU A 12 -8.71 -0.83 -2.38
N ARG A 13 -9.08 0.32 -1.82
CA ARG A 13 -8.38 1.59 -2.06
C ARG A 13 -6.92 1.52 -1.60
N VAL A 14 -6.68 0.96 -0.42
CA VAL A 14 -5.33 0.78 0.15
C VAL A 14 -4.50 -0.14 -0.75
N ALA A 15 -5.07 -1.28 -1.16
CA ALA A 15 -4.39 -2.24 -2.01
C ALA A 15 -4.06 -1.67 -3.39
N LYS A 16 -5.00 -0.97 -4.04
CA LYS A 16 -4.77 -0.33 -5.34
C LYS A 16 -3.67 0.74 -5.27
N ASN A 17 -3.62 1.53 -4.20
CA ASN A 17 -2.54 2.51 -3.98
C ASN A 17 -1.17 1.81 -3.83
N LEU A 18 -1.11 0.72 -3.05
CA LEU A 18 0.12 -0.08 -2.92
C LEU A 18 0.57 -0.67 -4.26
N LEU A 19 -0.36 -1.19 -5.07
CA LEU A 19 -0.05 -1.70 -6.41
C LEU A 19 0.50 -0.59 -7.32
N ALA A 20 -0.09 0.60 -7.26
CA ALA A 20 0.35 1.71 -8.08
C ALA A 20 1.75 2.24 -7.68
N GLN A 21 2.04 2.26 -6.38
CA GLN A 21 3.40 2.51 -5.89
C GLN A 21 4.37 1.44 -6.38
N PHE A 22 3.99 0.16 -6.29
CA PHE A 22 4.80 -0.96 -6.77
C PHE A 22 5.09 -0.86 -8.28
N ARG A 23 4.11 -0.47 -9.11
CA ARG A 23 4.33 -0.18 -10.53
C ARG A 23 5.35 0.93 -10.76
N THR A 24 5.35 1.96 -9.93
CA THR A 24 6.34 3.05 -10.03
C THR A 24 7.76 2.53 -9.77
N TYR A 25 7.95 1.64 -8.79
CA TYR A 25 9.25 1.00 -8.55
C TYR A 25 9.66 0.08 -9.69
N TYR A 26 8.72 -0.73 -10.20
CA TYR A 26 8.95 -1.58 -11.37
C TYR A 26 9.40 -0.76 -12.58
N ALA A 27 8.69 0.34 -12.90
CA ALA A 27 9.00 1.19 -14.05
C ALA A 27 10.42 1.81 -13.99
N ARG A 28 10.99 1.98 -12.79
CA ARG A 28 12.35 2.50 -12.61
C ARG A 28 13.44 1.41 -12.65
N ASN A 29 13.05 0.15 -12.46
CA ASN A 29 13.97 -0.99 -12.32
C ASN A 29 13.57 -2.12 -13.29
N MET A 30 13.06 -1.78 -14.48
CA MET A 30 12.52 -2.76 -15.44
C MET A 30 13.56 -3.78 -15.92
N GLU A 31 14.85 -3.45 -15.78
CA GLU A 31 15.97 -4.32 -16.16
C GLU A 31 16.25 -5.43 -15.11
N ASP A 32 15.70 -5.32 -13.91
CA ASP A 32 15.86 -6.31 -12.85
C ASP A 32 14.86 -7.46 -13.03
N PRO A 33 15.32 -8.69 -13.34
CA PRO A 33 14.45 -9.86 -13.57
C PRO A 33 13.57 -10.20 -12.37
N TRP A 34 13.99 -9.83 -11.16
CA TRP A 34 13.26 -10.10 -9.93
C TRP A 34 11.81 -9.60 -9.97
N TYR A 35 11.58 -8.43 -10.57
CA TYR A 35 10.22 -7.88 -10.66
C TYR A 35 9.32 -8.74 -11.53
N GLY A 36 9.82 -9.24 -12.67
CA GLY A 36 9.05 -10.08 -13.57
C GLY A 36 8.64 -11.40 -12.91
N GLU A 37 9.58 -12.05 -12.21
CA GLU A 37 9.33 -13.26 -11.45
C GLU A 37 8.30 -13.02 -10.33
N PHE A 38 8.46 -11.92 -9.59
CA PHE A 38 7.57 -11.57 -8.48
C PHE A 38 6.14 -11.22 -8.94
N ILE A 39 6.00 -10.44 -10.01
CA ILE A 39 4.70 -10.13 -10.62
C ILE A 39 4.01 -11.40 -11.12
N GLY A 40 4.76 -12.31 -11.75
CA GLY A 40 4.24 -13.61 -12.19
C GLY A 40 3.71 -14.43 -11.03
N ALA A 41 4.52 -14.61 -9.99
CA ALA A 41 4.14 -15.36 -8.78
C ALA A 41 2.91 -14.77 -8.07
N LEU A 42 2.80 -13.44 -7.98
CA LEU A 42 1.63 -12.79 -7.38
C LEU A 42 0.37 -12.91 -8.25
N SER A 43 0.52 -12.80 -9.58
CA SER A 43 -0.60 -12.96 -10.52
C SER A 43 -1.17 -14.37 -10.54
N GLU A 44 -0.36 -15.38 -10.27
CA GLU A 44 -0.81 -16.77 -10.08
C GLU A 44 -1.57 -16.97 -8.78
N GLN A 45 -1.13 -16.33 -7.69
CA GLN A 45 -1.67 -16.53 -6.34
C GLN A 45 -2.86 -15.64 -5.99
N SER A 46 -3.05 -14.50 -6.67
CA SER A 46 -4.16 -13.58 -6.40
C SER A 46 -4.82 -13.12 -7.70
N ALA A 47 -6.10 -13.49 -7.86
CA ALA A 47 -6.92 -13.03 -8.98
C ALA A 47 -7.10 -11.51 -8.95
N GLU A 48 -7.29 -10.90 -7.77
CA GLU A 48 -7.43 -9.45 -7.64
C GLU A 48 -6.13 -8.73 -7.99
N PHE A 49 -4.96 -9.28 -7.60
CA PHE A 49 -3.68 -8.73 -8.05
C PHE A 49 -3.57 -8.78 -9.58
N ARG A 50 -3.89 -9.92 -10.19
CA ARG A 50 -3.84 -10.09 -11.65
C ARG A 50 -4.74 -9.08 -12.37
N GLU A 51 -5.97 -8.92 -11.89
CA GLU A 51 -6.95 -7.98 -12.43
C GLU A 51 -6.47 -6.54 -12.29
N TRP A 52 -6.08 -6.13 -11.08
CA TRP A 52 -5.68 -4.76 -10.84
C TRP A 52 -4.33 -4.46 -11.48
N TRP A 53 -3.39 -5.39 -11.59
CA TRP A 53 -2.04 -5.15 -12.14
C TRP A 53 -2.10 -4.50 -13.53
N THR A 54 -3.06 -4.89 -14.37
CA THR A 54 -3.26 -4.31 -15.71
C THR A 54 -3.82 -2.90 -15.73
N ASP A 55 -4.34 -2.40 -14.60
CA ASP A 55 -4.78 -1.02 -14.48
C ASP A 55 -3.58 -0.06 -14.54
N HIS A 56 -3.74 1.02 -15.30
CA HIS A 56 -2.71 2.05 -15.52
C HIS A 56 -2.81 3.20 -14.50
N ASP A 57 -3.41 2.97 -13.34
CA ASP A 57 -3.52 4.00 -12.31
C ASP A 57 -2.12 4.38 -11.80
N VAL A 58 -1.79 5.66 -11.99
CA VAL A 58 -0.59 6.32 -11.46
C VAL A 58 -0.93 6.78 -10.04
N GLY A 59 -0.73 5.89 -9.09
CA GLY A 59 -1.04 6.14 -7.69
C GLY A 59 0.07 6.93 -7.02
N CYS A 60 -0.33 7.89 -6.20
CA CYS A 60 0.58 8.50 -5.25
C CYS A 60 0.88 7.52 -4.11
N ALA A 61 2.01 7.77 -3.44
CA ALA A 61 2.38 7.29 -2.10
C ALA A 61 1.17 6.99 -1.20
N LEU A 62 1.32 6.05 -0.24
CA LEU A 62 0.29 5.75 0.75
C LEU A 62 0.16 6.92 1.75
N THR A 63 -0.30 8.07 1.26
CA THR A 63 -0.42 9.33 1.96
C THR A 63 -1.89 9.68 2.10
N GLY A 64 -2.25 10.20 3.26
CA GLY A 64 -3.61 10.64 3.58
C GLY A 64 -4.33 9.74 4.57
N SER A 65 -5.64 9.94 4.68
CA SER A 65 -6.46 9.30 5.71
C SER A 65 -6.69 7.81 5.43
N ILE A 66 -6.24 6.98 6.37
CA ILE A 66 -6.56 5.55 6.44
C ILE A 66 -7.43 5.28 7.66
N GLU A 67 -8.25 4.25 7.52
CA GLU A 67 -9.12 3.81 8.61
C GLU A 67 -8.97 2.31 8.80
N ILE A 68 -8.70 1.92 10.05
CA ILE A 68 -8.48 0.53 10.42
C ILE A 68 -9.36 0.13 11.61
N VAL A 69 -9.71 -1.15 11.68
CA VAL A 69 -10.35 -1.81 12.81
C VAL A 69 -9.31 -2.70 13.48
N HIS A 70 -8.60 -2.13 14.47
CA HIS A 70 -7.57 -2.86 15.19
C HIS A 70 -8.21 -3.82 16.23
N PRO A 71 -7.83 -5.10 16.27
CA PRO A 71 -8.51 -6.11 17.08
C PRO A 71 -8.52 -5.82 18.59
N LYS A 72 -7.54 -5.05 19.10
CA LYS A 72 -7.43 -4.73 20.54
C LYS A 72 -7.99 -3.36 20.94
N VAL A 73 -7.99 -2.38 20.04
CA VAL A 73 -8.31 -0.98 20.39
C VAL A 73 -9.47 -0.41 19.56
N GLY A 74 -10.05 -1.23 18.68
CA GLY A 74 -11.20 -0.85 17.86
C GLY A 74 -10.81 0.01 16.66
N ARG A 75 -11.75 0.86 16.25
CA ARG A 75 -11.65 1.70 15.05
C ARG A 75 -10.66 2.85 15.28
N LEU A 76 -9.71 3.00 14.37
CA LEU A 76 -8.72 4.08 14.37
C LEU A 76 -8.78 4.85 13.04
N GLN A 77 -8.74 6.17 13.14
CA GLN A 77 -8.52 7.05 11.99
C GLN A 77 -7.09 7.59 12.08
N LEU A 78 -6.31 7.32 11.05
CA LEU A 78 -4.90 7.66 11.00
C LEU A 78 -4.61 8.48 9.74
N GLU A 79 -3.77 9.48 9.86
CA GLU A 79 -3.16 10.16 8.73
C GLU A 79 -1.80 9.51 8.46
N ALA A 80 -1.64 8.96 7.27
CA ALA A 80 -0.38 8.39 6.81
C ALA A 80 0.44 9.45 6.09
N HIS A 81 1.71 9.61 6.49
CA HIS A 81 2.69 10.45 5.81
C HIS A 81 3.87 9.60 5.40
N GLU A 82 4.22 9.61 4.11
CA GLU A 82 5.33 8.86 3.57
C GLU A 82 6.49 9.79 3.23
N PHE A 83 7.67 9.46 3.73
CA PHE A 83 8.90 10.23 3.57
C PHE A 83 9.92 9.38 2.83
N TYR A 84 10.33 9.84 1.65
CA TYR A 84 11.37 9.18 0.85
C TYR A 84 12.73 9.80 1.13
N ARG A 85 13.78 8.99 1.00
CA ARG A 85 15.14 9.53 0.95
C ARG A 85 15.30 10.28 -0.39
N CYS A 86 15.75 11.53 -0.33
CA CYS A 86 15.80 12.43 -1.48
C CYS A 86 16.65 11.86 -2.64
N GLU A 87 17.74 11.17 -2.31
CA GLU A 87 18.70 10.61 -3.26
C GLU A 87 18.31 9.22 -3.78
N ASP A 88 17.38 8.54 -3.11
CA ASP A 88 17.01 7.16 -3.41
C ASP A 88 15.63 6.84 -2.86
N GLN A 89 14.70 6.52 -3.74
CA GLN A 89 13.32 6.20 -3.37
C GLN A 89 13.15 4.71 -3.02
N GLY A 90 14.22 3.92 -2.97
CA GLY A 90 14.19 2.51 -2.57
C GLY A 90 13.83 2.28 -1.10
N THR A 91 13.82 3.32 -0.26
CA THR A 91 13.36 3.23 1.13
C THR A 91 12.49 4.43 1.49
N ALA A 92 11.36 4.12 2.16
CA ALA A 92 10.44 5.11 2.68
C ALA A 92 10.19 4.89 4.18
N LEU A 93 10.00 5.98 4.91
CA LEU A 93 9.45 5.99 6.27
C LEU A 93 7.98 6.38 6.19
N THR A 94 7.08 5.51 6.64
CA THR A 94 5.66 5.85 6.78
C THR A 94 5.34 6.12 8.25
N VAL A 95 4.83 7.31 8.55
CA VAL A 95 4.36 7.70 9.89
C VAL A 95 2.83 7.71 9.88
N TYR A 96 2.22 7.04 10.86
CA TYR A 96 0.77 7.03 11.06
C TYR A 96 0.39 7.86 12.29
N ILE A 97 -0.36 8.94 12.09
CA ILE A 97 -0.73 9.88 13.15
C ILE A 97 -2.24 9.75 13.43
N PRO A 98 -2.67 9.47 14.67
CA PRO A 98 -4.09 9.47 15.01
C PRO A 98 -4.73 10.84 14.79
N THR A 99 -5.80 10.90 13.99
CA THR A 99 -6.52 12.16 13.71
C THR A 99 -7.64 12.44 14.70
N GLN A 100 -8.12 11.42 15.42
CA GLN A 100 -8.96 11.62 16.59
C GLN A 100 -8.09 11.95 17.81
N LYS A 101 -8.37 13.09 18.44
CA LYS A 101 -7.95 13.32 19.83
C LYS A 101 -8.65 12.27 20.70
N ASN A 102 -7.93 11.24 21.14
CA ASN A 102 -8.38 10.51 22.31
C ASN A 102 -8.52 11.52 23.45
N ARG A 103 -9.76 11.71 23.92
CA ARG A 103 -10.02 12.34 25.21
C ARG A 103 -9.47 11.39 26.27
N TRP A 104 -8.21 11.57 26.64
CA TRP A 104 -7.66 11.03 27.88
C TRP A 104 -7.95 12.02 29.00
#